data_AF-A0A0D6EQP4-F1
#
_entry.id   AF-A0A0D6EQP4-F1
#
_cell.length_a   1.000
_cell.length_b   1.000
_cell.length_c   1.000
_cell.angle_alpha   90.00
_cell.angle_beta   90.00
_cell.angle_gamma   90.00
#
_symmetry.space_group_name_H-M   'P 1'
#
loop_
_entity.id
_entity.type
_entity.pdbx_description
1 polymer ?
#
loop_
_entity_poly.entity_id
_entity_poly.type
_entity_poly.pdbx_seq_one_letter_code
_entity_poly.pdbx_strand_id
1 'polypeptide(L)'
;MAPSNAAPSFSSAHALLRAFSYERTLSEDSRALVVYLLGTAIPEGSDERVPAILKVEKTPYAPDTRFGGGLESSGHGEWSILQLGRNGVTCNDIYSTSLAWFAPGRSNADIQLSSICPATEKHIQKYSQQESRLISETPELYEQVVKPYIEGLDAKSISWVYNILEGTAEAENVLLRDDDPQTGFVLTPDLKWDQKTMSALYLLVLTQDRTIRSLRDLRPSHLPLLRKIRHESERVAMERYGIDKGELRFFVHYQPTYCALGRSRLAAACLVLTFFLRPQTISTFTSCVCFSRARFRLCLSHPATSVLISFVPFLSQVHLNYVNFSGITVGQAHLLDDVIDALELEASSPPEAGRGQTFFERKTFTYALGKKHALYQGLAERP
;
A
#
# COMPACT_ATOMS: atom_id res chain seq x y z
N MET A 1 -10.76 -44.37 -10.19
CA MET A 1 -9.74 -43.46 -9.64
C MET A 1 -10.33 -42.07 -9.63
N ALA A 2 -10.52 -41.47 -8.46
CA ALA A 2 -10.95 -40.08 -8.37
C ALA A 2 -9.82 -39.18 -8.91
N PRO A 3 -10.11 -38.14 -9.71
CA PRO A 3 -9.08 -37.20 -10.13
C PRO A 3 -8.52 -36.52 -8.89
N SER A 4 -7.20 -36.54 -8.75
CA SER A 4 -6.51 -35.82 -7.67
C SER A 4 -6.83 -34.33 -7.79
N ASN A 5 -7.45 -33.75 -6.77
CA ASN A 5 -7.66 -32.30 -6.59
C ASN A 5 -6.33 -31.57 -6.31
N ALA A 6 -5.28 -31.85 -7.08
CA ALA A 6 -4.06 -31.06 -7.06
C ALA A 6 -4.35 -29.76 -7.80
N ALA A 7 -4.08 -28.62 -7.17
CA ALA A 7 -4.14 -27.34 -7.85
C ALA A 7 -3.23 -27.38 -9.09
N PRO A 8 -3.64 -26.82 -10.24
CA PRO A 8 -2.82 -26.83 -11.44
C PRO A 8 -1.46 -26.20 -11.13
N SER A 9 -0.40 -27.00 -11.26
CA SER A 9 0.94 -26.64 -10.86
C SER A 9 1.85 -26.38 -12.05
N PHE A 10 2.74 -25.41 -11.93
CA PHE A 10 3.85 -25.18 -12.84
C PHE A 10 5.15 -25.48 -12.11
N SER A 11 6.08 -26.19 -12.75
CA SER A 11 7.42 -26.47 -12.19
C SER A 11 8.24 -25.22 -11.88
N SER A 12 7.96 -24.10 -12.56
CA SER A 12 8.65 -22.82 -12.37
C SER A 12 7.87 -21.64 -12.94
N ALA A 13 8.22 -20.42 -12.52
CA ALA A 13 7.70 -19.20 -13.14
C ALA A 13 8.03 -19.12 -14.65
N HIS A 14 9.18 -19.65 -15.05
CA HIS A 14 9.58 -19.70 -16.47
C HIS A 14 8.69 -20.62 -17.31
N ALA A 15 8.28 -21.76 -16.75
CA ALA A 15 7.34 -22.67 -17.41
C ALA A 15 5.98 -22.00 -17.66
N LEU A 16 5.46 -21.29 -16.65
CA LEU A 16 4.21 -20.53 -16.77
C LEU A 16 4.31 -19.46 -17.87
N LEU A 17 5.38 -18.67 -17.88
CA LEU A 17 5.56 -17.60 -18.88
C LEU A 17 5.61 -18.12 -20.32
N ARG A 18 6.21 -19.30 -20.55
CA ARG A 18 6.22 -19.93 -21.88
C ARG A 18 4.84 -20.44 -22.31
N ALA A 19 4.01 -20.87 -21.36
CA ALA A 19 2.66 -21.35 -21.64
C ALA A 19 1.60 -20.21 -21.69
N PHE A 20 1.98 -19.01 -21.27
CA PHE A 20 1.08 -17.86 -21.17
C PHE A 20 0.72 -17.31 -22.55
N SER A 21 -0.58 -17.17 -22.81
CA SER A 21 -1.15 -16.48 -23.97
C SER A 21 -1.88 -15.24 -23.51
N TYR A 22 -1.40 -14.08 -23.92
CA TYR A 22 -2.03 -12.80 -23.63
C TYR A 22 -3.45 -12.71 -24.23
N GLU A 23 -4.34 -12.06 -23.51
CA GLU A 23 -5.70 -11.76 -23.95
C GLU A 23 -5.94 -10.24 -23.98
N ARG A 24 -5.78 -9.56 -22.84
CA ARG A 24 -6.02 -8.10 -22.72
C ARG A 24 -5.30 -7.49 -21.52
N THR A 25 -5.01 -6.19 -21.58
CA THR A 25 -4.56 -5.41 -20.43
C THR A 25 -5.71 -5.21 -19.45
N LEU A 26 -5.46 -5.50 -18.16
CA LEU A 26 -6.41 -5.25 -17.07
C LEU A 26 -6.31 -3.80 -16.60
N SER A 27 -5.11 -3.33 -16.27
CA SER A 27 -4.84 -1.97 -15.84
C SER A 27 -3.37 -1.60 -16.04
N GLU A 28 -3.10 -0.30 -16.14
CA GLU A 28 -1.76 0.28 -16.17
C GLU A 28 -1.71 1.45 -15.17
N ASP A 29 -0.67 1.48 -14.34
CA ASP A 29 -0.30 2.66 -13.56
C ASP A 29 1.06 3.14 -14.06
N SER A 30 1.02 4.17 -14.93
CA SER A 30 2.22 4.71 -15.57
C SER A 30 3.16 5.43 -14.59
N ARG A 31 2.73 5.71 -13.35
CA ARG A 31 3.61 6.33 -12.33
C ARG A 31 4.29 5.30 -11.45
N ALA A 32 3.55 4.28 -11.05
CA ALA A 32 4.12 3.11 -10.38
C ALA A 32 4.88 2.21 -11.37
N LEU A 33 4.83 2.51 -12.67
CA LEU A 33 5.51 1.78 -13.74
C LEU A 33 5.13 0.29 -13.73
N VAL A 34 3.84 0.02 -13.53
CA VAL A 34 3.28 -1.34 -13.42
C VAL A 34 2.09 -1.54 -14.36
N VAL A 35 2.00 -2.73 -14.93
CA VAL A 35 0.86 -3.16 -15.75
C VAL A 35 0.39 -4.55 -15.34
N TYR A 36 -0.91 -4.76 -15.32
CA TYR A 36 -1.55 -6.05 -15.10
C TYR A 36 -2.16 -6.56 -16.39
N LEU A 37 -1.81 -7.77 -16.79
CA LEU A 37 -2.22 -8.40 -18.03
C LEU A 37 -3.05 -9.65 -17.72
N LEU A 38 -4.17 -9.82 -18.41
CA LEU A 38 -4.96 -11.05 -18.41
C LEU A 38 -4.56 -11.90 -19.60
N GLY A 39 -4.48 -13.20 -19.36
CA GLY A 39 -4.31 -14.20 -20.38
C GLY A 39 -4.74 -15.58 -19.88
N THR A 40 -4.28 -16.60 -20.57
CA THR A 40 -4.47 -18.00 -20.18
C THR A 40 -3.15 -18.75 -20.22
N ALA A 41 -2.96 -19.74 -19.36
CA ALA A 41 -1.80 -20.61 -19.36
C ALA A 41 -2.24 -22.07 -19.34
N ILE A 42 -1.42 -22.97 -19.90
CA ILE A 42 -1.64 -24.42 -19.86
C ILE A 42 -0.77 -24.98 -18.74
N PRO A 43 -1.35 -25.49 -17.63
CA PRO A 43 -0.59 -26.13 -16.55
C PRO A 43 0.11 -27.39 -17.03
N GLU A 44 1.23 -27.75 -16.39
CA GLU A 44 1.94 -28.99 -16.73
C GLU A 44 1.08 -30.21 -16.36
N GLY A 45 0.94 -31.15 -17.29
CA GLY A 45 0.07 -32.33 -17.11
C GLY A 45 -1.42 -32.08 -17.36
N SER A 46 -1.80 -30.92 -17.88
CA SER A 46 -3.15 -30.59 -18.34
C SER A 46 -3.13 -30.19 -19.82
N ASP A 47 -4.21 -30.47 -20.54
CA ASP A 47 -4.47 -29.93 -21.88
C ASP A 47 -5.40 -28.70 -21.85
N GLU A 48 -5.97 -28.38 -20.69
CA GLU A 48 -6.91 -27.29 -20.52
C GLU A 48 -6.19 -25.98 -20.14
N ARG A 49 -6.57 -24.90 -20.83
CA ARG A 49 -6.14 -23.54 -20.51
C ARG A 49 -6.88 -23.01 -19.29
N VAL A 50 -6.13 -22.52 -18.31
CA VAL A 50 -6.69 -21.83 -17.14
C VAL A 50 -6.41 -20.33 -17.21
N PRO A 51 -7.29 -19.47 -16.65
CA PRO A 51 -7.03 -18.04 -16.60
C PRO A 51 -5.77 -17.72 -15.80
N ALA A 52 -5.00 -16.73 -16.24
CA ALA A 52 -3.78 -16.29 -15.57
C ALA A 52 -3.65 -14.77 -15.63
N ILE A 53 -3.16 -14.17 -14.54
CA ILE A 53 -2.81 -12.74 -14.49
C ILE A 53 -1.30 -12.63 -14.41
N LEU A 54 -0.71 -11.79 -15.26
CA LEU A 54 0.70 -11.43 -15.24
C LEU A 54 0.84 -9.97 -14.84
N LYS A 55 1.53 -9.71 -13.73
CA LYS A 55 1.97 -8.38 -13.29
C LYS A 55 3.38 -8.14 -13.82
N VAL A 56 3.58 -7.01 -14.49
CA VAL A 56 4.86 -6.54 -15.02
C VAL A 56 5.17 -5.21 -14.36
N GLU A 57 6.30 -5.13 -13.65
CA GLU A 57 6.68 -3.95 -12.86
C GLU A 57 8.14 -3.59 -13.14
N LYS A 58 8.45 -2.29 -13.30
CA LYS A 58 9.84 -1.84 -13.40
C LYS A 58 10.54 -1.98 -12.06
N THR A 59 11.76 -2.52 -12.07
CA THR A 59 12.57 -2.62 -10.86
C THR A 59 13.16 -1.25 -10.47
N PRO A 60 13.34 -0.99 -9.16
CA PRO A 60 14.12 0.16 -8.71
C PRO A 60 15.57 0.09 -9.18
N TYR A 61 16.25 1.23 -9.20
CA TYR A 61 17.69 1.27 -9.40
C TYR A 61 18.40 0.48 -8.31
N ALA A 62 19.23 -0.48 -8.70
CA ALA A 62 20.01 -1.24 -7.73
C ALA A 62 21.01 -0.32 -7.01
N PRO A 63 21.22 -0.47 -5.69
CA PRO A 63 22.08 0.42 -4.90
C PRO A 63 23.53 0.49 -5.40
N ASP A 64 24.00 -0.57 -6.06
CA ASP A 64 25.34 -0.70 -6.62
C ASP A 64 25.46 -0.20 -8.07
N THR A 65 24.38 0.30 -8.67
CA THR A 65 24.38 0.82 -10.04
C THR A 65 25.37 1.99 -10.17
N ARG A 66 26.41 1.84 -10.99
CA ARG A 66 27.47 2.83 -11.18
C ARG A 66 27.20 3.70 -12.41
N PHE A 67 26.36 4.72 -12.25
CA PHE A 67 26.00 5.65 -13.32
C PHE A 67 27.19 6.46 -13.90
N GLY A 68 28.33 6.54 -13.20
CA GLY A 68 29.48 7.37 -13.58
C GLY A 68 30.40 6.79 -14.66
N GLY A 69 30.45 5.46 -14.84
CA GLY A 69 31.44 4.83 -15.73
C GLY A 69 31.14 4.92 -17.22
N GLY A 70 29.88 5.20 -17.60
CA GLY A 70 29.41 5.10 -18.98
C GLY A 70 28.97 6.41 -19.63
N LEU A 71 28.99 7.54 -18.91
CA LEU A 71 28.51 8.83 -19.42
C LEU A 71 29.62 9.66 -20.09
N GLU A 72 30.88 9.38 -19.79
CA GLU A 72 32.02 10.21 -20.20
C GLU A 72 32.68 9.80 -21.53
N SER A 73 32.29 8.68 -22.16
CA SER A 73 32.98 8.23 -23.38
C SER A 73 32.11 7.35 -24.27
N SER A 74 32.27 7.56 -25.57
CA SER A 74 31.65 6.92 -26.74
C SER A 74 31.88 5.41 -26.88
N GLY A 75 31.80 4.62 -25.80
CA GLY A 75 32.07 3.18 -25.83
C GLY A 75 31.29 2.46 -24.74
N HIS A 76 30.22 1.77 -25.14
CA HIS A 76 29.47 0.82 -24.31
C HIS A 76 29.07 1.34 -22.93
N GLY A 77 28.48 2.54 -22.89
CA GLY A 77 27.86 3.08 -21.69
C GLY A 77 26.69 2.20 -21.24
N GLU A 78 26.36 2.24 -19.95
CA GLU A 78 25.24 1.53 -19.33
C GLU A 78 23.86 1.80 -19.98
N TRP A 79 23.80 2.71 -20.96
CA TRP A 79 22.60 3.24 -21.59
C TRP A 79 22.79 3.51 -23.07
N SER A 80 21.72 3.37 -23.85
CA SER A 80 21.62 3.89 -25.22
C SER A 80 20.55 4.99 -25.28
N ILE A 81 20.95 6.23 -25.54
CA ILE A 81 20.03 7.36 -25.68
C ILE A 81 19.18 7.17 -26.93
N LEU A 82 17.86 7.25 -26.75
CA LEU A 82 16.90 7.21 -27.84
C LEU A 82 16.95 8.56 -28.58
N GLN A 83 17.53 8.59 -29.77
CA GLN A 83 17.44 9.74 -30.66
C GLN A 83 16.04 9.81 -31.26
N LEU A 84 15.08 10.24 -30.46
CA LEU A 84 13.85 10.80 -30.98
C LEU A 84 14.24 12.10 -31.69
N GLY A 85 13.77 12.35 -32.91
CA GLY A 85 14.10 13.57 -33.67
C GLY A 85 13.72 14.86 -32.93
N ARG A 86 13.67 16.01 -33.64
CA ARG A 86 13.40 17.36 -33.08
C ARG A 86 12.18 17.50 -32.12
N ASN A 87 11.30 16.50 -32.02
CA ASN A 87 10.11 16.50 -31.17
C ASN A 87 10.22 15.70 -29.85
N GLY A 88 11.31 14.95 -29.61
CA GLY A 88 11.39 14.04 -28.45
C GLY A 88 12.41 14.40 -27.36
N VAL A 89 13.23 15.43 -27.60
CA VAL A 89 14.16 15.98 -26.61
C VAL A 89 13.74 17.42 -26.34
N THR A 90 13.22 17.69 -25.14
CA THR A 90 12.95 19.07 -24.71
C THR A 90 14.23 19.62 -24.10
N CYS A 91 14.67 20.78 -24.59
CA CYS A 91 15.80 21.51 -24.04
C CYS A 91 15.39 22.97 -23.93
N ASN A 92 15.44 23.53 -22.72
CA ASN A 92 15.12 24.92 -22.43
C ASN A 92 16.05 25.44 -21.33
N ASP A 93 16.98 26.32 -21.72
CA ASP A 93 18.04 26.87 -20.86
C ASP A 93 18.82 25.76 -20.11
N ILE A 94 18.73 25.70 -18.79
CA ILE A 94 19.40 24.68 -17.97
C ILE A 94 18.63 23.36 -17.86
N TYR A 95 17.44 23.24 -18.43
CA TYR A 95 16.59 22.06 -18.34
C TYR A 95 16.62 21.26 -19.64
N SER A 96 16.96 19.98 -19.55
CA SER A 96 16.85 19.06 -20.69
C SER A 96 16.26 17.72 -20.27
N THR A 97 15.48 17.09 -21.15
CA THR A 97 14.91 15.75 -20.94
C THR A 97 15.24 14.86 -22.14
N SER A 98 15.76 13.67 -21.86
CA SER A 98 16.07 12.64 -22.86
C SER A 98 15.50 11.29 -22.42
N LEU A 99 15.23 10.41 -23.37
CA LEU A 99 14.87 9.02 -23.11
C LEU A 99 16.06 8.11 -23.45
N ALA A 100 16.27 7.08 -22.66
CA ALA A 100 17.35 6.12 -22.88
C ALA A 100 16.90 4.69 -22.53
N TRP A 101 17.46 3.71 -23.23
CA TRP A 101 17.38 2.31 -22.83
C TRP A 101 18.58 1.95 -21.97
N PHE A 102 18.40 0.99 -21.07
CA PHE A 102 19.55 0.32 -20.47
C PHE A 102 20.26 -0.56 -21.50
N ALA A 103 21.59 -0.63 -21.40
CA ALA A 103 22.38 -1.52 -22.24
C ALA A 103 22.08 -3.00 -21.93
N PRO A 104 22.05 -3.88 -22.95
CA PRO A 104 21.86 -5.31 -22.74
C PRO A 104 23.05 -5.91 -21.95
N GLY A 105 22.79 -6.98 -21.19
CA GLY A 105 23.83 -7.74 -20.47
C GLY A 105 24.15 -7.25 -19.06
N ARG A 106 23.32 -6.38 -18.48
CA ARG A 106 23.43 -5.96 -17.07
C ARG A 106 23.17 -7.14 -16.12
N SER A 107 23.83 -7.11 -14.97
CA SER A 107 23.62 -8.07 -13.87
C SER A 107 22.28 -7.89 -13.16
N ASN A 108 21.72 -6.68 -13.20
CA ASN A 108 20.46 -6.32 -12.54
C ASN A 108 19.29 -6.41 -13.55
N ALA A 109 18.17 -6.98 -13.11
CA ALA A 109 16.96 -7.09 -13.92
C ALA A 109 16.24 -5.74 -14.02
N ASP A 110 15.70 -5.39 -15.20
CA ASP A 110 14.94 -4.16 -15.44
C ASP A 110 13.44 -4.27 -15.09
N ILE A 111 12.95 -5.50 -14.97
CA ILE A 111 11.53 -5.82 -14.81
C ILE A 111 11.37 -6.97 -13.83
N GLN A 112 10.44 -6.83 -12.89
CA GLN A 112 9.91 -7.90 -12.05
C GLN A 112 8.61 -8.43 -12.65
N LEU A 113 8.51 -9.76 -12.74
CA LEU A 113 7.33 -10.47 -13.19
C LEU A 113 6.72 -11.23 -12.02
N SER A 114 5.41 -11.11 -11.83
CA SER A 114 4.67 -11.89 -10.84
C SER A 114 3.39 -12.41 -11.47
N SER A 115 2.98 -13.64 -11.12
CA SER A 115 1.83 -14.28 -11.77
C SER A 115 0.83 -14.83 -10.76
N ILE A 116 -0.44 -14.82 -11.14
CA ILE A 116 -1.54 -15.46 -10.42
C ILE A 116 -2.16 -16.46 -11.38
N CYS A 117 -2.00 -17.75 -11.10
CA CYS A 117 -2.53 -18.82 -11.92
C CYS A 117 -2.87 -20.02 -11.03
N PRO A 118 -4.11 -20.53 -11.06
CA PRO A 118 -5.25 -20.04 -11.85
C PRO A 118 -5.82 -18.74 -11.25
N ALA A 119 -6.12 -17.77 -12.11
CA ALA A 119 -6.76 -16.53 -11.71
C ALA A 119 -8.29 -16.73 -11.59
N THR A 120 -8.86 -16.33 -10.46
CA THR A 120 -10.31 -16.33 -10.27
C THR A 120 -10.92 -15.04 -10.82
N GLU A 121 -12.24 -15.03 -11.05
CA GLU A 121 -12.95 -13.81 -11.45
C GLU A 121 -12.76 -12.66 -10.44
N LYS A 122 -12.63 -12.98 -9.14
CA LYS A 122 -12.30 -11.99 -8.11
C LYS A 122 -10.94 -11.34 -8.33
N HIS A 123 -9.92 -12.12 -8.74
CA HIS A 123 -8.61 -11.58 -9.09
C HIS A 123 -8.71 -10.66 -10.31
N ILE A 124 -9.42 -11.10 -11.36
CA ILE A 124 -9.58 -10.33 -12.60
C ILE A 124 -10.25 -8.99 -12.32
N GLN A 125 -11.32 -8.97 -11.53
CA GLN A 125 -12.02 -7.74 -11.16
C GLN A 125 -11.16 -6.80 -10.30
N LYS A 126 -10.38 -7.35 -9.37
CA LYS A 126 -9.47 -6.58 -8.50
C LYS A 126 -8.41 -5.82 -9.29
N TYR A 127 -7.78 -6.46 -10.28
CA TYR A 127 -6.70 -5.88 -11.06
C TYR A 127 -7.17 -5.19 -12.35
N SER A 128 -8.44 -5.30 -12.71
CA SER A 128 -9.04 -4.54 -13.81
C SER A 128 -9.16 -3.06 -13.47
N GLN A 129 -8.87 -2.20 -14.44
CA GLN A 129 -9.15 -0.78 -14.34
C GLN A 129 -10.64 -0.58 -14.05
N GLN A 130 -10.89 0.30 -13.09
CA GLN A 130 -12.23 0.65 -12.65
C GLN A 130 -12.22 2.10 -12.18
N GLU A 131 -13.32 2.80 -12.40
CA GLU A 131 -13.53 4.08 -11.76
C GLU A 131 -13.71 3.87 -10.26
N SER A 132 -12.99 4.65 -9.46
CA SER A 132 -13.21 4.73 -8.02
C SER A 132 -14.03 5.96 -7.68
N ARG A 133 -14.88 5.87 -6.65
CA ARG A 133 -15.60 7.00 -6.06
C ARG A 133 -15.28 7.08 -4.58
N LEU A 134 -15.31 8.29 -4.04
CA LEU A 134 -15.21 8.48 -2.60
C LEU A 134 -16.57 8.18 -1.98
N ILE A 135 -16.57 7.29 -1.01
CA ILE A 135 -17.77 6.84 -0.27
C ILE A 135 -17.64 7.34 1.16
N SER A 136 -18.73 7.87 1.72
CA SER A 136 -18.83 8.24 3.14
C SER A 136 -19.72 7.21 3.85
N GLU A 137 -19.08 6.25 4.52
CA GLU A 137 -19.75 5.19 5.26
C GLU A 137 -20.08 5.65 6.69
N THR A 138 -21.36 5.84 6.98
CA THR A 138 -21.86 6.12 8.33
C THR A 138 -21.91 4.84 9.18
N PRO A 139 -22.04 4.94 10.52
CA PRO A 139 -22.27 3.79 11.39
C PRO A 139 -23.44 2.91 10.96
N GLU A 140 -24.52 3.53 10.48
CA GLU A 140 -25.73 2.83 10.03
C GLU A 140 -25.45 2.04 8.74
N LEU A 141 -24.73 2.64 7.78
CA LEU A 141 -24.32 1.95 6.56
C LEU A 141 -23.35 0.80 6.86
N TYR A 142 -22.46 0.96 7.85
CA TYR A 142 -21.61 -0.13 8.30
C TYR A 142 -22.44 -1.32 8.78
N GLU A 143 -23.38 -1.11 9.70
CA GLU A 143 -24.22 -2.18 10.26
C GLU A 143 -25.15 -2.81 9.22
N GLN A 144 -25.70 -2.03 8.27
CA GLN A 144 -26.66 -2.53 7.29
C GLN A 144 -26.04 -3.17 6.05
N VAL A 145 -24.83 -2.76 5.66
CA VAL A 145 -24.23 -3.14 4.37
C VAL A 145 -22.88 -3.81 4.56
N VAL A 146 -21.96 -3.15 5.28
CA VAL A 146 -20.56 -3.59 5.34
C VAL A 146 -20.38 -4.79 6.26
N LYS A 147 -20.97 -4.76 7.45
CA LYS A 147 -20.87 -5.85 8.42
C LYS A 147 -21.48 -7.15 7.90
N PRO A 148 -22.70 -7.19 7.32
CA PRO A 148 -23.23 -8.40 6.67
C PRO A 148 -22.34 -8.91 5.53
N TYR A 149 -21.73 -8.00 4.76
CA TYR A 149 -20.76 -8.38 3.73
C TYR A 149 -19.52 -9.07 4.33
N ILE A 150 -18.89 -8.48 5.36
CA ILE A 150 -17.71 -9.06 6.04
C ILE A 150 -18.04 -10.43 6.64
N GLU A 151 -19.22 -10.55 7.26
CA GLU A 151 -19.70 -11.80 7.86
C GLU A 151 -20.04 -12.88 6.81
N GLY A 152 -20.37 -12.47 5.59
CA GLY A 152 -20.62 -13.36 4.46
C GLY A 152 -19.36 -13.81 3.71
N LEU A 153 -18.18 -13.29 4.03
CA LEU A 153 -16.93 -13.68 3.38
C LEU A 153 -16.48 -15.07 3.83
N ASP A 154 -15.99 -15.87 2.88
CA ASP A 154 -15.46 -17.20 3.18
C ASP A 154 -14.19 -17.08 4.04
N ALA A 155 -14.20 -17.74 5.20
CA ALA A 155 -13.08 -17.81 6.13
C ALA A 155 -11.79 -18.34 5.47
N LYS A 156 -11.91 -19.15 4.41
CA LYS A 156 -10.74 -19.63 3.65
C LYS A 156 -9.93 -18.49 3.01
N SER A 157 -10.55 -17.34 2.75
CA SER A 157 -9.87 -16.18 2.14
C SER A 157 -8.77 -15.57 3.01
N ILE A 158 -8.81 -15.82 4.33
CA ILE A 158 -7.81 -15.35 5.30
C ILE A 158 -7.01 -16.49 5.93
N SER A 159 -7.12 -17.71 5.37
CA SER A 159 -6.38 -18.89 5.88
C SER A 159 -4.86 -18.67 5.93
N TRP A 160 -4.31 -17.92 4.97
CA TRP A 160 -2.89 -17.57 4.95
C TRP A 160 -2.46 -16.78 6.19
N VAL A 161 -3.34 -15.92 6.74
CA VAL A 161 -3.06 -15.16 7.97
C VAL A 161 -2.90 -16.11 9.15
N TYR A 162 -3.81 -17.08 9.27
CA TYR A 162 -3.74 -18.09 10.34
C TYR A 162 -2.52 -18.99 10.20
N ASN A 163 -2.13 -19.34 8.98
CA ASN A 163 -0.92 -20.12 8.78
C ASN A 163 0.34 -19.40 9.30
N ILE A 164 0.41 -18.08 9.15
CA ILE A 164 1.51 -17.26 9.68
C ILE A 164 1.42 -17.14 11.22
N LEU A 165 0.22 -16.88 11.75
CA LEU A 165 0.01 -16.77 13.20
C LEU A 165 0.32 -18.09 13.92
N GLU A 166 -0.09 -19.23 13.35
CA GLU A 166 0.12 -20.58 13.89
C GLU A 166 1.52 -21.15 13.56
N GLY A 167 2.31 -20.44 12.75
CA GLY A 167 3.67 -20.83 12.37
C GLY A 167 3.75 -22.02 11.42
N THR A 168 2.68 -22.31 10.68
CA THR A 168 2.64 -23.36 9.66
C THR A 168 3.07 -22.86 8.27
N ALA A 169 3.22 -21.54 8.08
CA ALA A 169 3.80 -20.91 6.89
C ALA A 169 4.63 -19.67 7.26
N GLU A 170 5.66 -19.36 6.46
CA GLU A 170 6.51 -18.15 6.54
C GLU A 170 7.20 -17.97 7.91
N ALA A 171 7.27 -19.01 8.74
CA ALA A 171 7.77 -18.94 10.11
C ALA A 171 9.25 -18.50 10.17
N GLU A 172 10.02 -18.83 9.14
CA GLU A 172 11.41 -18.43 8.95
C GLU A 172 11.59 -16.94 8.65
N ASN A 173 10.57 -16.27 8.10
CA ASN A 173 10.60 -14.86 7.72
C ASN A 173 10.11 -13.94 8.85
N VAL A 174 9.53 -14.51 9.91
CA VAL A 174 9.01 -13.75 11.05
C VAL A 174 10.14 -13.04 11.81
N LEU A 175 9.97 -11.72 11.99
CA LEU A 175 10.94 -10.87 12.70
C LEU A 175 10.69 -10.87 14.21
N LEU A 176 9.42 -10.93 14.61
CA LEU A 176 8.95 -10.99 15.99
C LEU A 176 7.65 -11.78 16.05
N ARG A 177 7.54 -12.68 17.02
CA ARG A 177 6.31 -13.37 17.38
C ARG A 177 6.05 -13.21 18.87
N ASP A 178 4.84 -12.79 19.19
CA ASP A 178 4.30 -12.75 20.54
C ASP A 178 2.96 -13.46 20.54
N ASP A 179 2.84 -14.50 21.37
CA ASP A 179 1.68 -15.40 21.41
C ASP A 179 0.64 -14.99 22.47
N ASP A 180 0.80 -13.83 23.11
CA ASP A 180 -0.21 -13.32 24.03
C ASP A 180 -1.57 -13.12 23.32
N PRO A 181 -2.68 -13.72 23.80
CA PRO A 181 -3.95 -13.70 23.06
C PRO A 181 -4.59 -12.32 22.88
N GLN A 182 -4.23 -11.32 23.70
CA GLN A 182 -4.86 -9.99 23.69
C GLN A 182 -3.92 -8.89 23.20
N THR A 183 -2.63 -9.01 23.50
CA THR A 183 -1.59 -8.02 23.22
C THR A 183 -0.47 -8.57 22.33
N GLY A 184 -0.52 -9.85 21.96
CA GLY A 184 0.42 -10.50 21.08
C GLY A 184 0.15 -10.20 19.62
N PHE A 185 1.21 -10.25 18.83
CA PHE A 185 1.17 -10.05 17.38
C PHE A 185 2.40 -10.68 16.72
N VAL A 186 2.31 -10.86 15.40
CA VAL A 186 3.42 -11.29 14.55
C VAL A 186 3.84 -10.12 13.65
N LEU A 187 5.14 -9.84 13.59
CA LEU A 187 5.76 -8.89 12.66
C LEU A 187 6.55 -9.65 11.60
N THR A 188 6.23 -9.43 10.33
CA THR A 188 6.84 -10.15 9.19
C THR A 188 7.03 -9.22 7.99
N PRO A 189 7.99 -9.46 7.08
CA PRO A 189 8.04 -8.81 5.77
C PRO A 189 6.72 -9.02 4.99
N ASP A 190 6.26 -8.00 4.28
CA ASP A 190 5.13 -8.13 3.35
C ASP A 190 5.60 -8.67 1.99
N LEU A 191 4.73 -9.38 1.29
CA LEU A 191 4.97 -9.93 -0.05
C LEU A 191 5.42 -8.87 -1.07
N LYS A 192 5.06 -7.60 -0.87
CA LYS A 192 5.44 -6.48 -1.75
C LYS A 192 6.90 -6.06 -1.61
N TRP A 193 7.59 -6.47 -0.55
CA TRP A 193 8.98 -6.09 -0.33
C TRP A 193 9.92 -7.21 -0.79
N ASP A 194 10.96 -6.82 -1.52
CA ASP A 194 11.99 -7.74 -2.06
C ASP A 194 13.01 -8.19 -1.00
N GLN A 195 12.89 -7.70 0.24
CA GLN A 195 13.82 -7.90 1.36
C GLN A 195 15.26 -7.43 1.07
N LYS A 196 15.45 -6.60 0.04
CA LYS A 196 16.77 -6.12 -0.41
C LYS A 196 16.81 -4.60 -0.47
N THR A 197 15.83 -4.00 -1.15
CA THR A 197 15.73 -2.57 -1.35
C THR A 197 15.17 -1.91 -0.10
N MET A 198 16.03 -1.35 0.74
CA MET A 198 15.61 -0.71 2.00
C MET A 198 14.68 0.49 1.81
N SER A 199 14.79 1.21 0.70
CA SER A 199 13.86 2.29 0.36
C SER A 199 12.44 1.81 0.06
N ALA A 200 12.25 0.51 -0.15
CA ALA A 200 10.96 -0.15 -0.36
C ALA A 200 10.53 -1.02 0.83
N LEU A 201 11.18 -0.89 2.00
CA LEU A 201 10.87 -1.68 3.20
C LEU A 201 9.38 -1.64 3.54
N TYR A 202 8.79 -2.83 3.63
CA TYR A 202 7.38 -3.00 3.91
C TYR A 202 7.19 -4.19 4.86
N LEU A 203 6.65 -3.90 6.04
CA LEU A 203 6.43 -4.88 7.10
C LEU A 203 4.93 -4.98 7.40
N LEU A 204 4.54 -6.15 7.87
CA LEU A 204 3.17 -6.49 8.18
C LEU A 204 3.06 -6.91 9.64
N VAL A 205 2.04 -6.38 10.32
CA VAL A 205 1.68 -6.75 11.68
C VAL A 205 0.34 -7.48 11.66
N LEU A 206 0.32 -8.67 12.26
CA LEU A 206 -0.85 -9.53 12.39
C LEU A 206 -1.16 -9.72 13.88
N THR A 207 -2.31 -9.25 14.34
CA THR A 207 -2.70 -9.36 15.76
C THR A 207 -3.14 -10.77 16.11
N GLN A 208 -2.80 -11.25 17.31
CA GLN A 208 -3.32 -12.52 17.84
C GLN A 208 -4.80 -12.41 18.24
N ASP A 209 -5.25 -11.21 18.63
CA ASP A 209 -6.66 -10.98 18.96
C ASP A 209 -7.54 -11.14 17.72
N ARG A 210 -8.34 -12.21 17.75
CA ARG A 210 -9.22 -12.61 16.66
C ARG A 210 -10.58 -11.91 16.66
N THR A 211 -10.79 -10.94 17.55
CA THR A 211 -12.01 -10.13 17.58
C THR A 211 -11.90 -8.87 16.74
N ILE A 212 -10.67 -8.45 16.40
CA ILE A 212 -10.40 -7.24 15.63
C ILE A 212 -10.40 -7.56 14.13
N ARG A 213 -11.45 -7.13 13.40
CA ARG A 213 -11.55 -7.31 11.94
C ARG A 213 -11.13 -6.06 11.17
N SER A 214 -11.39 -4.89 11.74
CA SER A 214 -11.06 -3.58 11.16
C SER A 214 -11.01 -2.51 12.24
N LEU A 215 -10.79 -1.25 11.85
CA LEU A 215 -10.86 -0.09 12.76
C LEU A 215 -12.18 -0.02 13.55
N ARG A 216 -13.29 -0.52 13.00
CA ARG A 216 -14.61 -0.55 13.65
C ARG A 216 -14.65 -1.37 14.94
N ASP A 217 -13.73 -2.34 15.11
CA ASP A 217 -13.66 -3.20 16.29
C ASP A 217 -12.69 -2.65 17.36
N LEU A 218 -11.94 -1.58 17.08
CA LEU A 218 -11.00 -1.01 18.05
C LEU A 218 -11.72 -0.26 19.18
N ARG A 219 -11.18 -0.39 20.38
CA ARG A 219 -11.78 0.01 21.66
C ARG A 219 -10.65 0.46 22.59
N PRO A 220 -10.92 1.28 23.62
CA PRO A 220 -9.91 1.66 24.62
C PRO A 220 -9.18 0.46 25.26
N SER A 221 -9.85 -0.70 25.40
CA SER A 221 -9.22 -1.93 25.89
C SER A 221 -8.06 -2.43 25.03
N HIS A 222 -7.99 -2.05 23.75
CA HIS A 222 -6.93 -2.44 22.82
C HIS A 222 -5.71 -1.51 22.86
N LEU A 223 -5.74 -0.41 23.62
CA LEU A 223 -4.60 0.51 23.75
C LEU A 223 -3.27 -0.18 24.12
N PRO A 224 -3.22 -1.17 25.06
CA PRO A 224 -1.99 -1.89 25.36
C PRO A 224 -1.40 -2.61 24.13
N LEU A 225 -2.23 -3.27 23.31
CA LEU A 225 -1.81 -3.92 22.07
C LEU A 225 -1.23 -2.91 21.09
N LEU A 226 -1.94 -1.81 20.82
CA LEU A 226 -1.53 -0.81 19.83
C LEU A 226 -0.21 -0.11 20.20
N ARG A 227 -0.06 0.26 21.49
CA ARG A 227 1.20 0.84 21.99
C ARG A 227 2.36 -0.15 21.93
N LYS A 228 2.10 -1.43 22.24
CA LYS A 228 3.11 -2.50 22.16
C LYS A 228 3.55 -2.73 20.71
N ILE A 229 2.61 -2.78 19.76
CA ILE A 229 2.93 -2.86 18.32
C ILE A 229 3.85 -1.71 17.92
N ARG A 230 3.51 -0.48 18.30
CA ARG A 230 4.32 0.71 18.00
C ARG A 230 5.74 0.57 18.56
N HIS A 231 5.87 0.28 19.85
CA HIS A 231 7.15 0.20 20.54
C HIS A 231 8.04 -0.94 20.01
N GLU A 232 7.49 -2.14 19.93
CA GLU A 232 8.25 -3.33 19.55
C GLU A 232 8.64 -3.32 18.07
N SER A 233 7.79 -2.76 17.19
CA SER A 233 8.15 -2.61 15.78
C SER A 233 9.29 -1.62 15.58
N GLU A 234 9.32 -0.50 16.31
CA GLU A 234 10.48 0.41 16.30
C GLU A 234 11.74 -0.27 16.82
N ARG A 235 11.64 -1.03 17.91
CA ARG A 235 12.77 -1.79 18.47
C ARG A 235 13.33 -2.77 17.46
N VAL A 236 12.48 -3.59 16.84
CA VAL A 236 12.89 -4.59 15.84
C VAL A 236 13.47 -3.91 14.60
N ALA A 237 12.89 -2.81 14.14
CA ALA A 237 13.41 -2.08 12.98
C ALA A 237 14.80 -1.50 13.22
N MET A 238 15.05 -0.97 14.43
CA MET A 238 16.37 -0.51 14.83
C MET A 238 17.38 -1.67 14.90
N GLU A 239 17.02 -2.77 15.57
CA GLU A 239 17.92 -3.92 15.75
C GLU A 239 18.25 -4.64 14.44
N ARG A 240 17.28 -4.81 13.54
CA ARG A 240 17.45 -5.60 12.30
C ARG A 240 17.94 -4.76 11.13
N TYR A 241 17.54 -3.49 11.07
CA TYR A 241 17.73 -2.66 9.89
C TYR A 241 18.43 -1.31 10.18
N GLY A 242 18.73 -1.00 11.44
CA GLY A 242 19.39 0.26 11.82
C GLY A 242 18.52 1.49 11.58
N ILE A 243 17.19 1.34 11.65
CA ILE A 243 16.22 2.40 11.41
C ILE A 243 15.90 3.12 12.72
N ASP A 244 16.06 4.44 12.73
CA ASP A 244 15.84 5.25 13.92
C ASP A 244 14.35 5.56 14.15
N LYS A 245 14.04 5.96 15.40
CA LYS A 245 12.70 6.42 15.77
C LYS A 245 12.28 7.63 14.93
N GLY A 246 11.03 7.62 14.47
CA GLY A 246 10.45 8.69 13.65
C GLY A 246 10.71 8.54 12.14
N GLU A 247 11.45 7.51 11.71
CA GLU A 247 11.60 7.20 10.29
C GLU A 247 10.51 6.24 9.78
N LEU A 248 9.76 5.60 10.69
CA LEU A 248 8.68 4.64 10.36
C LEU A 248 7.30 5.31 10.33
N ARG A 249 6.48 4.93 9.33
CA ARG A 249 5.05 5.27 9.30
C ARG A 249 4.22 4.03 9.64
N PHE A 250 3.42 4.16 10.68
CA PHE A 250 2.52 3.13 11.16
C PHE A 250 1.10 3.49 10.71
N PHE A 251 0.40 2.60 10.02
CA PHE A 251 -0.99 2.84 9.68
C PHE A 251 -1.84 1.56 9.59
N VAL A 252 -3.15 1.77 9.60
CA VAL A 252 -4.18 0.75 9.43
C VAL A 252 -5.00 1.09 8.21
N HIS A 253 -5.29 0.09 7.37
CA HIS A 253 -6.15 0.31 6.21
C HIS A 253 -7.64 0.26 6.58
N TYR A 254 -8.42 1.16 5.98
CA TYR A 254 -9.89 1.10 5.96
C TYR A 254 -10.44 1.51 4.59
N GLN A 255 -11.19 0.66 3.89
CA GLN A 255 -11.47 -0.75 4.18
C GLN A 255 -10.19 -1.61 4.10
N PRO A 256 -10.01 -2.62 4.97
CA PRO A 256 -8.90 -3.55 4.83
C PRO A 256 -9.07 -4.45 3.60
N THR A 257 -7.96 -4.85 2.98
CA THR A 257 -7.99 -5.80 1.85
C THR A 257 -8.45 -7.20 2.27
N TYR A 258 -8.20 -7.56 3.54
CA TYR A 258 -8.56 -8.85 4.11
C TYR A 258 -9.33 -8.62 5.40
N CYS A 259 -10.60 -9.03 5.40
CA CYS A 259 -11.47 -9.10 6.56
C CYS A 259 -12.37 -10.32 6.36
N ALA A 260 -12.53 -11.20 7.34
CA ALA A 260 -13.52 -12.26 7.29
C ALA A 260 -13.90 -12.69 8.70
N LEU A 261 -15.11 -13.25 8.84
CA LEU A 261 -15.57 -13.90 10.05
C LEU A 261 -15.54 -15.42 9.84
N GLY A 262 -14.61 -16.14 10.46
CA GLY A 262 -14.79 -17.58 10.60
C GLY A 262 -15.87 -17.86 11.64
N ARG A 263 -16.78 -18.81 11.35
CA ARG A 263 -17.80 -19.34 12.28
C ARG A 263 -17.22 -19.91 13.61
N SER A 264 -15.92 -19.81 13.80
CA SER A 264 -15.16 -20.15 15.00
C SER A 264 -14.25 -18.99 15.43
N ARG A 265 -14.76 -17.78 15.74
CA ARG A 265 -13.98 -16.67 16.36
C ARG A 265 -12.61 -16.41 15.69
N LEU A 266 -12.64 -16.23 14.37
CA LEU A 266 -11.46 -16.02 13.54
C LEU A 266 -11.63 -14.66 12.84
N ALA A 267 -11.00 -13.62 13.38
CA ALA A 267 -10.55 -12.44 12.65
C ALA A 267 -9.04 -12.28 12.85
N ALA A 268 -8.41 -11.40 12.09
CA ALA A 268 -7.07 -10.91 12.34
C ALA A 268 -7.02 -9.51 11.75
N ALA A 269 -6.65 -8.51 12.55
CA ALA A 269 -6.46 -7.17 12.04
C ALA A 269 -5.09 -7.10 11.38
N CYS A 270 -5.09 -6.68 10.12
CA CYS A 270 -3.88 -6.47 9.34
C CYS A 270 -3.46 -5.01 9.54
N LEU A 271 -2.50 -4.76 10.45
CA LEU A 271 -1.81 -3.48 10.52
C LEU A 271 -0.68 -3.50 9.52
N VAL A 272 -0.70 -2.54 8.61
CA VAL A 272 0.27 -2.48 7.52
C VAL A 272 1.29 -1.40 7.85
N LEU A 273 2.56 -1.80 8.03
CA LEU A 273 3.64 -0.89 8.36
C LEU A 273 4.44 -0.58 7.10
N THR A 274 4.53 0.70 6.75
CA THR A 274 5.35 1.11 5.59
C THR A 274 6.40 2.10 6.01
N PHE A 275 7.62 1.88 5.53
CA PHE A 275 8.73 2.78 5.77
C PHE A 275 8.81 3.86 4.69
N PHE A 276 9.23 5.06 5.09
CA PHE A 276 9.82 6.00 4.15
C PHE A 276 11.15 6.42 4.77
N LEU A 277 12.27 5.95 4.19
CA LEU A 277 13.58 6.56 4.46
C LEU A 277 13.39 8.06 4.32
N ARG A 278 13.89 8.84 5.29
CA ARG A 278 14.00 10.30 5.14
C ARG A 278 14.38 10.60 3.69
N PRO A 279 13.64 11.46 2.97
CA PRO A 279 14.26 12.10 1.84
C PRO A 279 15.49 12.77 2.44
N GLN A 280 16.69 12.36 2.02
CA GLN A 280 17.76 13.34 1.98
C GLN A 280 17.13 14.53 1.27
N THR A 281 17.02 15.64 1.98
CA THR A 281 16.34 16.86 1.57
C THR A 281 16.80 17.26 0.17
N ILE A 282 16.12 16.75 -0.85
CA ILE A 282 16.01 17.40 -2.13
C ILE A 282 14.72 18.18 -1.96
N SER A 283 14.89 19.49 -1.77
CA SER A 283 13.84 20.47 -1.95
C SER A 283 13.08 20.10 -3.22
N THR A 284 11.91 19.49 -3.08
CA THR A 284 10.93 19.49 -4.16
C THR A 284 10.61 20.96 -4.37
N PHE A 285 11.18 21.54 -5.43
CA PHE A 285 10.72 22.79 -6.00
C PHE A 285 9.29 22.57 -6.48
N THR A 286 8.35 22.56 -5.53
CA THR A 286 6.98 22.92 -5.82
C THR A 286 7.08 24.38 -6.21
N SER A 287 6.91 24.70 -7.49
CA SER A 287 6.76 26.07 -7.96
C SER A 287 5.54 26.70 -7.30
N CYS A 288 5.69 27.19 -6.07
CA CYS A 288 5.03 28.40 -5.67
C CYS A 288 5.60 29.48 -6.58
N VAL A 289 4.76 30.00 -7.48
CA VAL A 289 5.05 31.27 -8.15
C VAL A 289 5.16 32.33 -7.06
N CYS A 290 6.36 32.50 -6.51
CA CYS A 290 6.71 33.66 -5.72
C CYS A 290 6.68 34.84 -6.69
N PHE A 291 5.64 35.67 -6.59
CA PHE A 291 5.76 37.05 -7.05
C PHE A 291 6.88 37.70 -6.24
N SER A 292 8.08 37.77 -6.84
CA SER A 292 9.19 38.53 -6.32
C SER A 292 8.77 40.00 -6.29
N ARG A 293 8.37 40.49 -5.12
CA ARG A 293 8.19 41.93 -4.90
C ARG A 293 9.56 42.57 -4.91
N ALA A 294 9.82 43.32 -5.99
CA ALA A 294 10.91 44.26 -6.10
C ALA A 294 11.07 45.09 -4.82
N ARG A 295 12.33 45.30 -4.41
CA ARG A 295 12.72 46.14 -3.28
C ARG A 295 12.13 47.54 -3.42
N PHE A 296 11.23 47.92 -2.52
CA PHE A 296 10.99 49.33 -2.21
C PHE A 296 11.51 49.62 -0.80
N ARG A 297 12.57 50.42 -0.74
CA ARG A 297 13.12 51.01 0.47
C ARG A 297 12.15 52.10 0.93
N LEU A 298 11.61 51.98 2.13
CA LEU A 298 11.07 53.11 2.87
C LEU A 298 11.57 52.99 4.32
N CYS A 299 12.55 53.82 4.65
CA CYS A 299 12.81 54.20 6.03
C CYS A 299 11.57 54.92 6.55
N LEU A 300 11.09 54.57 7.73
CA LEU A 300 10.76 55.51 8.80
C LEU A 300 10.50 54.75 10.12
N SER A 301 10.89 55.45 11.17
CA SER A 301 11.03 55.17 12.60
C SER A 301 9.76 54.86 13.42
N HIS A 302 9.95 54.07 14.50
CA HIS A 302 9.17 53.95 15.76
C HIS A 302 8.00 52.93 15.85
N PRO A 303 7.67 52.43 17.07
CA PRO A 303 7.46 51.01 17.35
C PRO A 303 5.99 50.58 17.51
N ALA A 304 5.81 49.26 17.65
CA ALA A 304 4.56 48.52 17.90
C ALA A 304 3.70 48.24 16.66
N THR A 305 4.02 47.14 15.99
CA THR A 305 3.01 46.39 15.23
C THR A 305 3.33 44.91 15.36
N SER A 306 2.52 44.20 16.14
CA SER A 306 2.56 42.75 16.23
C SER A 306 2.39 42.17 14.83
N VAL A 307 3.40 41.48 14.33
CA VAL A 307 3.31 40.72 13.08
C VAL A 307 2.40 39.52 13.36
N LEU A 308 1.12 39.65 13.01
CA LEU A 308 0.21 38.52 12.97
C LEU A 308 0.63 37.67 11.76
N ILE A 309 1.35 36.58 12.01
CA ILE A 309 1.57 35.53 11.01
C ILE A 309 0.24 34.79 10.87
N SER A 310 -0.62 35.24 9.96
CA SER A 310 -1.80 34.48 9.56
C SER A 310 -1.35 33.30 8.71
N PHE A 311 -1.28 32.11 9.32
CA PHE A 311 -1.25 30.85 8.57
C PHE A 311 -2.62 30.69 7.90
N VAL A 312 -2.69 30.94 6.60
CA VAL A 312 -3.87 30.60 5.79
C VAL A 312 -3.79 29.12 5.45
N PRO A 313 -4.68 28.25 5.97
CA PRO A 313 -4.69 26.84 5.58
C PRO A 313 -5.12 26.73 4.11
N PHE A 314 -4.23 26.26 3.25
CA PHE A 314 -4.58 25.91 1.87
C PHE A 314 -5.20 24.51 1.86
N LEU A 315 -6.47 24.41 1.47
CA LEU A 315 -7.11 23.12 1.17
C LEU A 315 -6.75 22.74 -0.27
N SER A 316 -5.90 21.74 -0.46
CA SER A 316 -5.58 21.19 -1.78
C SER A 316 -6.61 20.11 -2.18
N GLN A 317 -7.10 20.17 -3.41
CA GLN A 317 -7.95 19.12 -4.01
C GLN A 317 -7.10 18.30 -4.99
N VAL A 318 -7.12 16.97 -4.85
CA VAL A 318 -6.45 16.03 -5.75
C VAL A 318 -7.48 15.05 -6.32
N HIS A 319 -7.31 14.66 -7.59
CA HIS A 319 -8.20 13.70 -8.23
C HIS A 319 -8.01 12.29 -7.61
N LEU A 320 -9.08 11.55 -7.33
CA LEU A 320 -9.02 10.25 -6.62
C LEU A 320 -8.14 9.20 -7.32
N ASN A 321 -8.11 9.20 -8.65
CA ASN A 321 -7.28 8.27 -9.44
C ASN A 321 -5.83 8.76 -9.61
N TYR A 322 -5.38 9.72 -8.81
CA TYR A 322 -4.07 10.38 -8.94
C TYR A 322 -3.22 10.09 -7.70
N VAL A 323 -2.62 8.90 -7.56
CA VAL A 323 -1.69 8.66 -6.44
C VAL A 323 -0.69 7.53 -6.71
N ASN A 324 0.57 7.79 -6.36
CA ASN A 324 1.61 6.77 -6.23
C ASN A 324 1.30 5.95 -4.98
N PHE A 325 1.17 4.63 -5.13
CA PHE A 325 0.96 3.68 -4.03
C PHE A 325 -0.38 3.87 -3.28
N SER A 326 -1.44 3.23 -3.77
CA SER A 326 -2.82 3.38 -3.24
C SER A 326 -2.97 3.12 -1.73
N GLY A 327 -2.11 2.29 -1.13
CA GLY A 327 -2.20 1.92 0.29
C GLY A 327 -2.04 3.09 1.28
N ILE A 328 -1.21 4.09 0.98
CA ILE A 328 -0.86 5.18 1.94
C ILE A 328 -1.72 6.43 1.69
N THR A 329 -2.79 6.30 0.91
CA THR A 329 -3.61 7.44 0.50
C THR A 329 -4.53 7.87 1.64
N VAL A 330 -4.74 9.19 1.76
CA VAL A 330 -5.71 9.73 2.71
C VAL A 330 -7.10 9.18 2.37
N GLY A 331 -7.77 8.66 3.38
CA GLY A 331 -9.03 7.93 3.21
C GLY A 331 -8.86 6.42 3.01
N GLN A 332 -7.63 5.90 2.87
CA GLN A 332 -7.37 4.47 2.93
C GLN A 332 -6.47 4.11 4.12
N ALA A 333 -5.41 4.87 4.38
CA ALA A 333 -4.54 4.70 5.54
C ALA A 333 -4.90 5.64 6.69
N HIS A 334 -4.97 5.08 7.90
CA HIS A 334 -5.13 5.81 9.16
C HIS A 334 -3.88 5.62 10.00
N LEU A 335 -3.20 6.71 10.39
CA LEU A 335 -1.98 6.61 11.20
C LEU A 335 -2.28 5.92 12.53
N LEU A 336 -1.39 5.03 12.97
CA LEU A 336 -1.54 4.31 14.23
C LEU A 336 -1.61 5.27 15.42
N ASP A 337 -0.84 6.36 15.38
CA ASP A 337 -0.83 7.36 16.44
C ASP A 337 -2.17 8.10 16.51
N ASP A 338 -2.72 8.53 15.38
CA ASP A 338 -4.07 9.13 15.34
C ASP A 338 -5.14 8.15 15.86
N VAL A 339 -4.97 6.85 15.62
CA VAL A 339 -5.86 5.80 16.14
C VAL A 339 -5.72 5.65 17.65
N ILE A 340 -4.50 5.63 18.17
CA ILE A 340 -4.22 5.57 19.61
C ILE A 340 -4.79 6.81 20.30
N ASP A 341 -4.49 8.01 19.80
CA ASP A 341 -4.94 9.28 20.35
C ASP A 341 -6.47 9.35 20.40
N ALA A 342 -7.16 8.91 19.34
CA ALA A 342 -8.62 8.86 19.32
C ALA A 342 -9.21 7.96 20.43
N LEU A 343 -8.59 6.80 20.67
CA LEU A 343 -9.00 5.89 21.73
C LEU A 343 -8.65 6.40 23.14
N GLU A 344 -7.55 7.14 23.29
CA GLU A 344 -7.17 7.79 24.55
C GLU A 344 -8.13 8.94 24.91
N LEU A 345 -8.53 9.73 23.92
CA LEU A 345 -9.56 10.77 24.08
C LEU A 345 -10.91 10.16 24.47
N GLU A 346 -11.27 9.02 23.89
CA GLU A 346 -12.46 8.27 24.28
C GLU A 346 -12.35 7.75 25.73
N ALA A 347 -11.21 7.16 26.09
CA ALA A 347 -10.98 6.60 27.44
C ALA A 347 -10.99 7.65 28.56
N SER A 348 -10.54 8.87 28.23
CA SER A 348 -10.46 10.01 29.16
C SER A 348 -11.75 10.83 29.25
N SER A 349 -12.67 10.65 28.30
CA SER A 349 -13.97 11.32 28.30
C SER A 349 -14.90 10.68 29.35
N PRO A 350 -15.68 11.47 30.10
CA PRO A 350 -16.70 10.90 30.98
C PRO A 350 -17.68 10.05 30.16
N PRO A 351 -18.22 8.94 30.69
CA PRO A 351 -19.16 8.11 29.97
C PRO A 351 -20.35 8.99 29.56
N GLU A 352 -20.44 9.31 28.26
CA GLU A 352 -21.56 10.07 27.73
C GLU A 352 -22.83 9.25 28.01
N ALA A 353 -23.73 9.83 28.80
CA ALA A 353 -25.01 9.22 29.12
C ALA A 353 -25.77 8.90 27.82
N GLY A 354 -25.85 7.61 27.46
CA GLY A 354 -26.80 7.12 26.47
C GLY A 354 -26.28 6.72 25.09
N ARG A 355 -24.96 6.67 24.83
CA ARG A 355 -24.44 6.06 23.59
C ARG A 355 -23.47 4.93 23.91
N GLY A 356 -23.98 3.71 24.04
CA GLY A 356 -23.18 2.49 24.26
C GLY A 356 -22.33 2.04 23.06
N GLN A 357 -21.92 2.97 22.20
CA GLN A 357 -21.08 2.73 21.03
C GLN A 357 -19.76 3.50 21.18
N THR A 358 -18.66 2.89 20.75
CA THR A 358 -17.33 3.47 20.86
C THR A 358 -17.01 4.47 19.76
N PHE A 359 -15.86 5.12 19.86
CA PHE A 359 -15.44 6.15 18.91
C PHE A 359 -15.49 5.67 17.46
N PHE A 360 -14.85 4.53 17.16
CA PHE A 360 -14.81 4.01 15.80
C PHE A 360 -16.13 3.38 15.35
N GLU A 361 -16.99 2.93 16.28
CA GLU A 361 -18.37 2.55 15.94
C GLU A 361 -19.16 3.75 15.45
N ARG A 362 -18.99 4.93 16.06
CA ARG A 362 -19.72 6.16 15.72
C ARG A 362 -19.09 6.97 14.59
N LYS A 363 -17.84 6.71 14.25
CA LYS A 363 -17.11 7.48 13.23
C LYS A 363 -17.67 7.22 11.83
N THR A 364 -17.89 8.28 11.04
CA THR A 364 -18.06 8.16 9.59
C THR A 364 -16.69 8.01 8.94
N PHE A 365 -16.51 6.95 8.14
CA PHE A 365 -15.29 6.72 7.38
C PHE A 365 -15.48 7.13 5.93
N THR A 366 -14.54 7.90 5.40
CA THR A 366 -14.56 8.33 4.01
C THR A 366 -13.38 7.70 3.27
N TYR A 367 -13.66 6.87 2.27
CA TYR A 367 -12.65 6.08 1.56
C TYR A 367 -12.97 5.90 0.08
N ALA A 368 -11.95 5.64 -0.73
CA ALA A 368 -12.12 5.36 -2.15
C ALA A 368 -12.57 3.91 -2.36
N LEU A 369 -13.63 3.73 -3.15
CA LEU A 369 -14.16 2.41 -3.49
C LEU A 369 -14.34 2.29 -5.01
N GLY A 370 -13.80 1.21 -5.57
CA GLY A 370 -13.95 0.90 -6.98
C GLY A 370 -15.38 0.47 -7.32
N LYS A 371 -15.91 0.89 -8.49
CA LYS A 371 -17.26 0.55 -8.96
C LYS A 371 -17.55 -0.95 -9.06
N LYS A 372 -16.52 -1.79 -9.24
CA LYS A 372 -16.65 -3.25 -9.33
C LYS A 372 -16.58 -3.94 -7.97
N HIS A 373 -16.34 -3.19 -6.89
CA HIS A 373 -16.31 -3.76 -5.55
C HIS A 373 -17.71 -4.18 -5.11
N ALA A 374 -17.83 -5.33 -4.43
CA ALA A 374 -19.13 -5.87 -4.00
C ALA A 374 -19.93 -4.94 -3.07
N LEU A 375 -19.23 -4.12 -2.26
CA LEU A 375 -19.84 -3.09 -1.41
C LEU A 375 -20.35 -1.86 -2.17
N TYR A 376 -19.91 -1.64 -3.41
CA TYR A 376 -20.14 -0.37 -4.10
C TYR A 376 -21.64 -0.08 -4.28
N GLN A 377 -22.42 -1.04 -4.77
CA GLN A 377 -23.86 -0.85 -4.96
C GLN A 377 -24.58 -0.53 -3.65
N GLY A 378 -24.25 -1.24 -2.56
CA GLY A 378 -24.88 -1.03 -1.26
C GLY A 378 -24.55 0.30 -0.60
N LEU A 379 -23.37 0.88 -0.88
CA LEU A 379 -22.90 2.12 -0.25
C LEU A 379 -23.06 3.36 -1.12
N ALA A 380 -22.92 3.25 -2.44
CA ALA A 380 -22.95 4.40 -3.34
C ALA A 380 -24.36 4.76 -3.82
N GLU A 381 -25.29 3.80 -3.81
CA GLU A 381 -26.66 3.98 -4.33
C GLU A 381 -27.69 4.26 -3.22
N ARG A 382 -27.26 4.27 -1.95
CA ARG A 382 -28.09 4.62 -0.79
C ARG A 382 -27.74 6.05 -0.34
N PRO A 383 -28.66 7.02 -0.49
CA PRO A 383 -28.40 8.43 -0.18
C PRO A 383 -28.24 8.71 1.31
#